data_AF-A0A9D6RM16-F1
#
_entry.id   AF-A0A9D6RM16-F1
#
_cell.length_a   1.000
_cell.length_b   1.000
_cell.length_c   1.000
_cell.angle_alpha   90.00
_cell.angle_beta   90.00
_cell.angle_gamma   90.00
#
_symmetry.space_group_name_H-M   'P 1'
#
loop_
_entity.id
_entity.type
_entity.pdbx_description
1 polymer ?
#
loop_
_entity_poly.entity_id
_entity_poly.type
_entity_poly.pdbx_seq_one_letter_code
_entity_poly.pdbx_strand_id
1 'polypeptide(L)'
;IKIKEIEVAQGEVQVNQFLAIGPEEKLKNLRGQKTVDPTYGMPGVWISPEQRGDAERLGCMIFDPVSVVATQLTEVVRGHASELLGRQEVQALVDTIKKTHPAVVKEVIPDALSLGEVQKVLQNLVKERVSIRDLVSILETLADNVNMTKDPEMLTEFVRVALSRSICKEYMNNEGTINVITLDPGIEQTIQAAIQRTDAGSFLTLDPNVGQEILQAISVQVQGLQERGLQPILLTSPPVRPALRKLTERSFPNLVLLSWNEIAPKVNVNSVAMVSM
;
A
#
# COMPACT_ATOMS: atom_id res chain seq x y z
N ILE A 1 -6.32 2.51 -20.32
CA ILE A 1 -4.96 2.01 -19.97
C ILE A 1 -5.01 0.49 -20.04
N LYS A 2 -4.06 -0.12 -20.77
CA LYS A 2 -3.99 -1.57 -20.92
C LYS A 2 -2.71 -2.11 -20.28
N ILE A 3 -2.80 -3.29 -19.69
CA ILE A 3 -1.65 -4.07 -19.22
C ILE A 3 -1.74 -5.46 -19.84
N LYS A 4 -0.65 -5.91 -20.48
CA LYS A 4 -0.61 -7.18 -21.22
C LYS A 4 -1.78 -7.31 -22.20
N GLU A 5 -2.05 -6.24 -22.94
CA GLU A 5 -3.16 -6.08 -23.89
C GLU A 5 -4.59 -6.12 -23.30
N ILE A 6 -4.74 -6.27 -21.98
CA ILE A 6 -6.04 -6.28 -21.30
C ILE A 6 -6.32 -4.88 -20.76
N GLU A 7 -7.54 -4.36 -20.97
CA GLU A 7 -7.96 -3.09 -20.41
C GLU A 7 -8.16 -3.21 -18.89
N VAL A 8 -7.44 -2.38 -18.13
CA VAL A 8 -7.45 -2.40 -16.66
C VAL A 8 -7.99 -1.11 -16.04
N ALA A 9 -8.03 -0.01 -16.81
CA ALA A 9 -8.60 1.25 -16.38
C ALA A 9 -9.02 2.10 -17.58
N GLN A 10 -10.08 2.88 -17.40
CA GLN A 10 -10.59 3.87 -18.34
C GLN A 10 -10.90 5.17 -17.60
N GLY A 11 -10.84 6.31 -18.27
CA GLY A 11 -11.20 7.60 -17.68
C GLY A 11 -11.35 8.69 -18.73
N GLU A 12 -11.92 9.82 -18.31
CA GLU A 12 -12.15 11.01 -19.13
C GLU A 12 -11.53 12.23 -18.43
N VAL A 13 -11.03 13.19 -19.21
CA VAL A 13 -10.44 14.43 -18.70
C VAL A 13 -10.91 15.64 -19.51
N GLN A 14 -11.06 16.79 -18.84
CA GLN A 14 -11.48 18.04 -19.48
C GLN A 14 -10.27 18.90 -19.83
N VAL A 15 -9.88 18.90 -21.12
CA VAL A 15 -8.58 19.44 -21.60
C VAL A 15 -8.35 20.92 -21.29
N ASN A 16 -9.40 21.73 -21.15
CA ASN A 16 -9.30 23.19 -20.90
C ASN A 16 -9.73 23.59 -19.47
N GLN A 17 -9.82 22.63 -18.55
CA GLN A 17 -10.24 22.85 -17.18
C GLN A 17 -9.21 22.29 -16.21
N PHE A 18 -9.32 22.67 -14.93
CA PHE A 18 -8.53 22.09 -13.85
C PHE A 18 -9.42 21.22 -12.98
N LEU A 19 -8.86 20.15 -12.43
CA LEU A 19 -9.54 19.34 -11.43
C LEU A 19 -9.19 19.87 -10.04
N ALA A 20 -10.19 20.39 -9.33
CA ALA A 20 -10.09 20.73 -7.92
C ALA A 20 -10.54 19.55 -7.06
N ILE A 21 -9.66 19.06 -6.18
CA ILE A 21 -9.92 17.93 -5.27
C ILE A 21 -9.92 18.43 -3.82
N GLY A 22 -10.88 17.96 -3.02
CA GLY A 22 -10.94 18.25 -1.60
C GLY A 22 -12.23 17.74 -0.93
N PRO A 23 -12.38 17.98 0.38
CA PRO A 23 -13.62 17.70 1.10
C PRO A 23 -14.84 18.33 0.42
N GLU A 24 -15.97 17.62 0.39
CA GLU A 24 -17.18 18.09 -0.31
C GLU A 24 -17.64 19.47 0.16
N GLU A 25 -17.47 19.79 1.44
CA GLU A 25 -17.83 21.10 2.02
C GLU A 25 -17.12 22.26 1.32
N LYS A 26 -15.85 22.09 0.96
CA LYS A 26 -15.06 23.09 0.25
C LYS A 26 -15.46 23.16 -1.22
N LEU A 27 -15.74 22.01 -1.84
CA LEU A 27 -16.11 21.91 -3.25
C LEU A 27 -17.52 22.45 -3.55
N LYS A 28 -18.44 22.44 -2.58
CA LYS A 28 -19.82 22.94 -2.74
C LYS A 28 -19.88 24.40 -3.22
N ASN A 29 -18.83 25.19 -2.97
CA ASN A 29 -18.76 26.60 -3.35
C ASN A 29 -18.17 26.84 -4.75
N LEU A 30 -17.66 25.80 -5.41
CA LEU A 30 -17.08 25.88 -6.76
C LEU A 30 -18.14 25.60 -7.83
N ARG A 31 -18.05 26.30 -8.96
CA ARG A 31 -18.94 26.09 -10.12
C ARG A 31 -18.23 25.20 -11.13
N GLY A 32 -18.82 24.06 -11.45
CA GLY A 32 -18.21 23.14 -12.40
C GLY A 32 -18.90 21.79 -12.43
N GLN A 33 -18.39 20.91 -13.29
CA GLN A 33 -18.86 19.54 -13.35
C GLN A 33 -18.27 18.76 -12.18
N LYS A 34 -19.13 18.26 -11.29
CA LYS A 34 -18.72 17.34 -10.22
C LYS A 34 -18.20 16.05 -10.84
N THR A 35 -17.12 15.52 -10.27
CA THR A 35 -16.50 14.27 -10.66
C THR A 35 -15.91 13.60 -9.43
N VAL A 36 -15.36 12.41 -9.63
CA VAL A 36 -14.51 11.73 -8.66
C VAL A 36 -13.12 11.63 -9.27
N ASP A 37 -12.09 11.85 -8.46
CA ASP A 37 -10.71 11.60 -8.85
C ASP A 37 -10.54 10.11 -9.16
N PRO A 38 -10.08 9.74 -10.36
CA PRO A 38 -9.99 8.33 -10.77
C PRO A 38 -8.92 7.54 -10.00
N THR A 39 -8.07 8.24 -9.24
CA THR A 39 -6.91 7.67 -8.55
C THR A 39 -7.25 7.16 -7.15
N TYR A 40 -7.79 8.05 -6.33
CA TYR A 40 -8.03 7.83 -4.90
C TYR A 40 -9.52 7.83 -4.57
N GLY A 41 -10.40 8.06 -5.55
CA GLY A 41 -11.85 8.11 -5.33
C GLY A 41 -12.30 9.36 -4.57
N MET A 42 -11.46 10.40 -4.51
CA MET A 42 -11.78 11.62 -3.78
C MET A 42 -12.78 12.49 -4.55
N PRO A 43 -13.69 13.20 -3.86
CA PRO A 43 -14.57 14.17 -4.51
C PRO A 43 -13.76 15.25 -5.24
N GLY A 44 -14.23 15.62 -6.44
CA GLY A 44 -13.61 16.67 -7.24
C GLY A 44 -14.60 17.46 -8.08
N VAL A 45 -14.16 18.63 -8.55
CA VAL A 45 -14.91 19.48 -9.48
C VAL A 45 -13.98 19.96 -10.59
N TRP A 46 -14.41 19.78 -11.84
CA TRP A 46 -13.75 20.41 -12.98
C TRP A 46 -14.12 21.90 -13.03
N ILE A 47 -13.12 22.75 -12.83
CA ILE A 47 -13.27 24.20 -12.75
C ILE A 47 -12.62 24.88 -13.96
N SER A 48 -13.17 26.03 -14.34
CA SER A 48 -12.56 26.88 -15.36
C SER A 48 -11.29 27.56 -14.82
N PRO A 49 -10.35 27.99 -15.68
CA PRO A 49 -9.11 28.65 -15.26
C PRO A 49 -9.33 29.87 -14.35
N GLU A 50 -10.43 30.61 -14.53
CA GLU A 50 -10.77 31.80 -13.75
C GLU A 50 -11.07 31.48 -12.28
N GLN A 51 -11.57 30.26 -12.00
CA GLN A 51 -11.94 29.82 -10.65
C GLN A 51 -10.76 29.21 -9.89
N ARG A 52 -9.60 29.03 -10.54
CA ARG A 52 -8.43 28.38 -9.93
C ARG A 52 -8.01 29.06 -8.62
N GLY A 53 -7.90 30.39 -8.63
CA GLY A 53 -7.50 31.14 -7.43
C GLY A 53 -8.51 31.02 -6.29
N ASP A 54 -9.81 30.90 -6.59
CA ASP A 54 -10.85 30.70 -5.59
C ASP A 54 -10.73 29.31 -4.94
N ALA A 55 -10.52 28.28 -5.77
CA ALA A 55 -10.36 26.91 -5.31
C ALA A 55 -9.10 26.72 -4.45
N GLU A 56 -7.98 27.33 -4.83
CA GLU A 56 -6.74 27.34 -4.03
C GLU A 56 -6.96 28.03 -2.67
N ARG A 57 -7.70 29.16 -2.63
CA ARG A 57 -8.04 29.86 -1.38
C ARG A 57 -8.94 29.05 -0.45
N LEU A 58 -9.80 28.20 -1.00
CA LEU A 58 -10.60 27.24 -0.24
C LEU A 58 -9.77 26.05 0.28
N GLY A 59 -8.48 25.98 -0.07
CA GLY A 59 -7.57 24.91 0.30
C GLY A 59 -7.88 23.60 -0.44
N CYS A 60 -8.32 23.70 -1.69
CA CYS A 60 -8.42 22.56 -2.60
C CYS A 60 -7.08 22.31 -3.29
N MET A 61 -6.79 21.06 -3.62
CA MET A 61 -5.65 20.71 -4.47
C MET A 61 -6.05 20.84 -5.94
N ILE A 62 -5.22 21.50 -6.75
CA ILE A 62 -5.52 21.76 -8.15
C ILE A 62 -4.59 20.94 -9.05
N PHE A 63 -5.19 20.22 -10.01
CA PHE A 63 -4.47 19.41 -10.98
C PHE A 63 -4.87 19.82 -12.40
N ASP A 64 -3.89 19.98 -13.28
CA ASP A 64 -4.15 20.11 -14.71
C ASP A 64 -4.46 18.73 -15.33
N PRO A 65 -5.07 18.68 -16.54
CA PRO A 65 -5.48 17.42 -17.16
C PRO A 65 -4.33 16.44 -17.39
N VAL A 66 -3.12 16.92 -17.70
CA VAL A 66 -1.94 16.05 -17.92
C VAL A 66 -1.51 15.42 -16.61
N SER A 67 -1.50 16.20 -15.53
CA SER A 67 -1.24 15.69 -14.18
C SER A 67 -2.25 14.65 -13.74
N VAL A 68 -3.54 14.82 -14.07
CA VAL A 68 -4.59 13.81 -13.77
C VAL A 68 -4.31 12.51 -14.50
N VAL A 69 -4.00 12.56 -15.81
CA VAL A 69 -3.66 11.37 -16.60
C VAL A 69 -2.39 10.69 -16.08
N ALA A 70 -1.35 11.47 -15.77
CA ALA A 70 -0.08 10.93 -15.26
C ALA A 70 -0.24 10.27 -13.89
N THR A 71 -1.04 10.86 -13.01
CA THR A 71 -1.35 10.31 -11.68
C THR A 71 -2.13 9.01 -11.82
N GLN A 72 -3.15 8.96 -12.68
CA GLN A 72 -3.90 7.74 -12.95
C GLN A 72 -3.00 6.63 -13.50
N LEU A 73 -2.14 6.96 -14.47
CA LEU A 73 -1.22 5.98 -15.05
C LEU A 73 -0.25 5.42 -13.99
N THR A 74 0.29 6.30 -13.14
CA THR A 74 1.19 5.92 -12.06
C THR A 74 0.54 4.93 -11.11
N GLU A 75 -0.73 5.14 -10.77
CA GLU A 75 -1.45 4.34 -9.78
C GLU A 75 -1.95 3.03 -10.37
N VAL A 76 -2.32 3.01 -11.66
CA VAL A 76 -2.54 1.76 -12.40
C VAL A 76 -1.25 0.93 -12.46
N VAL A 77 -0.11 1.53 -12.81
CA VAL A 77 1.18 0.81 -12.81
C VAL A 77 1.53 0.31 -11.41
N ARG A 78 1.29 1.11 -10.36
CA ARG A 78 1.56 0.71 -8.97
C ARG A 78 0.66 -0.44 -8.51
N GLY A 79 -0.63 -0.37 -8.79
CA GLY A 79 -1.60 -1.44 -8.46
C GLY A 79 -1.27 -2.77 -9.15
N HIS A 80 -0.64 -2.70 -10.32
CA HIS A 80 -0.23 -3.85 -11.11
C HIS A 80 1.29 -4.14 -11.05
N ALA A 81 2.04 -3.49 -10.15
CA ALA A 81 3.50 -3.63 -10.11
C ALA A 81 3.94 -5.08 -9.90
N SER A 82 3.21 -5.84 -9.08
CA SER A 82 3.52 -7.25 -8.81
C SER A 82 3.39 -8.15 -10.04
N GLU A 83 2.45 -7.89 -10.95
CA GLU A 83 2.30 -8.68 -12.19
C GLU A 83 3.22 -8.24 -13.33
N LEU A 84 3.73 -7.01 -13.25
CA LEU A 84 4.74 -6.45 -14.15
C LEU A 84 6.16 -6.88 -13.75
N LEU A 85 6.38 -7.22 -12.48
CA LEU A 85 7.66 -7.70 -11.97
C LEU A 85 7.85 -9.19 -12.25
N GLY A 86 8.25 -9.51 -13.49
CA GLY A 86 8.55 -10.85 -13.96
C GLY A 86 9.97 -11.31 -13.64
N ARG A 87 10.32 -12.51 -14.11
CA ARG A 87 11.66 -13.11 -13.89
C ARG A 87 12.77 -12.27 -14.51
N GLN A 88 12.54 -11.72 -15.70
CA GLN A 88 13.54 -10.94 -16.42
C GLN A 88 13.79 -9.59 -15.75
N GLU A 89 12.73 -8.94 -15.27
CA GLU A 89 12.84 -7.68 -14.53
C GLU A 89 13.63 -7.88 -13.23
N VAL A 90 13.35 -8.96 -12.48
CA VAL A 90 14.11 -9.29 -11.27
C VAL A 90 15.56 -9.64 -11.59
N GLN A 91 15.82 -10.43 -12.65
CA GLN A 91 17.18 -10.74 -13.08
C GLN A 91 17.96 -9.47 -13.41
N ALA A 92 17.36 -8.52 -14.15
CA ALA A 92 18.01 -7.26 -14.49
C ALA A 92 18.31 -6.40 -13.25
N LEU A 93 17.41 -6.37 -12.27
CA LEU A 93 17.65 -5.70 -10.98
C LEU A 93 18.82 -6.34 -10.22
N VAL A 94 18.83 -7.67 -10.10
CA VAL A 94 19.89 -8.43 -9.44
C VAL A 94 21.24 -8.25 -10.14
N ASP A 95 21.27 -8.31 -11.47
CA ASP A 95 22.49 -8.11 -12.25
C ASP A 95 23.06 -6.70 -12.11
N THR A 96 22.19 -5.71 -11.91
CA THR A 96 22.60 -4.33 -11.63
C THR A 96 23.27 -4.23 -10.26
N ILE A 97 22.68 -4.85 -9.22
CA ILE A 97 23.27 -4.88 -7.88
C ILE A 97 24.57 -5.69 -7.86
N LYS A 98 24.65 -6.80 -8.59
CA LYS A 98 25.84 -7.65 -8.66
C LYS A 98 27.10 -6.93 -9.13
N LYS A 99 26.95 -5.85 -9.92
CA LYS A 99 28.08 -5.02 -10.37
C LYS A 99 28.77 -4.28 -9.23
N THR A 100 28.03 -3.92 -8.18
CA THR A 100 28.53 -3.11 -7.05
C THR A 100 28.59 -3.89 -5.74
N HIS A 101 27.69 -4.85 -5.52
CA HIS A 101 27.56 -5.68 -4.31
C HIS A 101 27.51 -7.17 -4.69
N PRO A 102 28.57 -7.74 -5.32
CA PRO A 102 28.56 -9.13 -5.76
C PRO A 102 28.51 -10.15 -4.61
N ALA A 103 28.98 -9.78 -3.42
CA ALA A 103 29.04 -10.69 -2.27
C ALA A 103 27.62 -11.10 -1.82
N VAL A 104 26.77 -10.13 -1.49
CA VAL A 104 25.38 -10.41 -1.05
C VAL A 104 24.58 -11.13 -2.13
N VAL A 105 24.77 -10.78 -3.41
CA VAL A 105 24.06 -11.47 -4.51
C VAL A 105 24.46 -12.94 -4.59
N LYS A 106 25.75 -13.27 -4.44
CA LYS A 106 26.23 -14.66 -4.48
C LYS A 106 25.77 -15.46 -3.26
N GLU A 107 25.70 -14.82 -2.10
CA GLU A 107 25.24 -15.47 -0.87
C GLU A 107 23.76 -15.81 -0.93
N VAL A 108 22.94 -14.93 -1.52
CA VAL A 108 21.50 -15.16 -1.65
C VAL A 108 21.16 -16.04 -2.86
N ILE A 109 21.69 -15.73 -4.05
CA ILE A 109 21.25 -16.30 -5.33
C ILE A 109 22.41 -17.01 -6.06
N PRO A 110 22.24 -18.27 -6.52
CA PRO A 110 21.06 -19.13 -6.39
C PRO A 110 21.11 -20.05 -5.14
N ASP A 111 22.16 -19.96 -4.34
CA ASP A 111 22.51 -21.03 -3.39
C ASP A 111 21.58 -21.07 -2.17
N ALA A 112 21.23 -19.90 -1.61
CA ALA A 112 20.30 -19.83 -0.48
C ALA A 112 18.83 -19.80 -0.94
N LEU A 113 18.54 -18.97 -1.95
CA LEU A 113 17.24 -18.77 -2.58
C LEU A 113 17.39 -18.78 -4.11
N SER A 114 16.41 -19.38 -4.76
CA SER A 114 16.21 -19.24 -6.20
C SER A 114 15.78 -17.81 -6.57
N LEU A 115 16.02 -17.42 -7.83
CA LEU A 115 15.52 -16.15 -8.38
C LEU A 115 13.99 -16.03 -8.24
N GLY A 116 13.27 -17.15 -8.30
CA GLY A 116 11.81 -17.19 -8.14
C GLY A 116 11.34 -16.87 -6.72
N GLU A 117 12.07 -17.33 -5.70
CA GLU A 117 11.76 -16.99 -4.30
C GLU A 117 12.03 -15.51 -4.02
N VAL A 118 13.15 -14.98 -4.52
CA VAL A 118 13.45 -13.54 -4.43
C VAL A 118 12.40 -12.72 -5.18
N GLN A 119 12.02 -13.14 -6.40
CA GLN A 119 10.92 -12.52 -7.14
C GLN A 119 9.64 -12.49 -6.30
N LYS A 120 9.30 -13.60 -5.61
CA LYS A 120 8.07 -13.67 -4.82
C LYS A 120 8.07 -12.67 -3.66
N VAL A 121 9.20 -12.53 -2.96
CA VAL A 121 9.35 -11.51 -1.90
C VAL A 121 9.20 -10.11 -2.47
N LEU A 122 9.90 -9.77 -3.56
CA LEU A 122 9.80 -8.45 -4.19
C LEU A 122 8.39 -8.16 -4.68
N GLN A 123 7.70 -9.15 -5.25
CA GLN A 123 6.29 -9.04 -5.66
C GLN A 123 5.37 -8.75 -4.48
N ASN A 124 5.57 -9.43 -3.34
CA ASN A 124 4.77 -9.19 -2.14
C ASN A 124 4.98 -7.75 -1.64
N LEU A 125 6.23 -7.25 -1.60
CA LEU A 125 6.54 -5.87 -1.22
C LEU A 125 5.82 -4.86 -2.11
N VAL A 126 5.96 -4.96 -3.43
CA VAL A 126 5.34 -3.98 -4.35
C VAL A 126 3.81 -4.12 -4.42
N LYS A 127 3.25 -5.31 -4.17
CA LYS A 127 1.79 -5.53 -4.03
C LYS A 127 1.23 -4.74 -2.83
N GLU A 128 2.06 -4.47 -1.84
CA GLU A 128 1.74 -3.67 -0.67
C GLU A 128 2.34 -2.26 -0.73
N ARG A 129 2.69 -1.80 -1.94
CA ARG A 129 3.26 -0.48 -2.25
C ARG A 129 4.61 -0.21 -1.56
N VAL A 130 5.29 -1.22 -1.02
CA VAL A 130 6.62 -1.06 -0.42
C VAL A 130 7.68 -0.93 -1.51
N SER A 131 8.46 0.14 -1.43
CA SER A 131 9.57 0.41 -2.36
C SER A 131 10.65 -0.67 -2.29
N ILE A 132 11.04 -1.18 -3.46
CA ILE A 132 12.14 -2.15 -3.64
C ILE A 132 13.44 -1.50 -4.14
N ARG A 133 13.56 -0.17 -4.05
CA ARG A 133 14.75 0.56 -4.51
C ARG A 133 15.99 0.25 -3.68
N ASP A 134 15.81 0.01 -2.38
CA ASP A 134 16.89 -0.41 -1.50
C ASP A 134 17.07 -1.93 -1.58
N LEU A 135 17.46 -2.40 -2.77
CA LEU A 135 17.60 -3.82 -3.04
C LEU A 135 18.76 -4.45 -2.27
N VAL A 136 19.75 -3.66 -1.85
CA VAL A 136 20.86 -4.14 -1.02
C VAL A 136 20.34 -4.54 0.35
N SER A 137 19.63 -3.66 1.07
CA SER A 137 19.04 -3.98 2.37
C SER A 137 18.07 -5.17 2.29
N ILE A 138 17.31 -5.27 1.18
CA ILE A 138 16.43 -6.42 0.94
C ILE A 138 17.25 -7.72 0.86
N LEU A 139 18.29 -7.77 0.03
CA LEU A 139 19.10 -8.98 -0.15
C LEU A 139 19.88 -9.35 1.12
N GLU A 140 20.43 -8.38 1.84
CA GLU A 140 21.10 -8.63 3.13
C GLU A 140 20.12 -9.24 4.14
N THR A 141 18.92 -8.68 4.25
CA THR A 141 17.88 -9.21 5.14
C THR A 141 17.47 -10.64 4.75
N LEU A 142 17.42 -10.95 3.45
CA LEU A 142 17.16 -12.31 2.98
C LEU A 142 18.29 -13.26 3.36
N ALA A 143 19.56 -12.85 3.18
CA ALA A 143 20.73 -13.66 3.55
C ALA A 143 20.74 -14.00 5.05
N ASP A 144 20.43 -13.03 5.91
CA ASP A 144 20.43 -13.21 7.36
C ASP A 144 19.33 -14.18 7.85
N ASN A 145 18.20 -14.23 7.15
CA ASN A 145 17.00 -14.93 7.63
C ASN A 145 16.70 -16.25 6.89
N VAL A 146 17.33 -16.51 5.74
CA VAL A 146 17.09 -17.73 4.93
C VAL A 146 17.40 -19.03 5.67
N ASN A 147 18.34 -19.01 6.62
CA ASN A 147 18.66 -20.17 7.45
C ASN A 147 17.56 -20.50 8.48
N MET A 148 16.75 -19.52 8.84
CA MET A 148 15.62 -19.71 9.75
C MET A 148 14.36 -20.14 9.00
N THR A 149 14.13 -19.59 7.80
CA THR A 149 12.98 -19.95 6.96
C THR A 149 13.22 -19.65 5.50
N LYS A 150 12.65 -20.48 4.63
CA LYS A 150 12.57 -20.23 3.18
C LYS A 150 11.19 -19.78 2.73
N ASP A 151 10.23 -19.65 3.66
CA ASP A 151 8.89 -19.19 3.34
C ASP A 151 8.92 -17.72 2.86
N PRO A 152 8.55 -17.43 1.59
CA PRO A 152 8.55 -16.08 1.06
C PRO A 152 7.64 -15.12 1.82
N GLU A 153 6.56 -15.60 2.46
CA GLU A 153 5.68 -14.77 3.27
C GLU A 153 6.41 -14.26 4.52
N MET A 154 7.04 -15.16 5.28
CA MET A 154 7.85 -14.79 6.44
C MET A 154 9.06 -13.93 6.07
N LEU A 155 9.76 -14.27 4.99
CA LEU A 155 10.87 -13.46 4.48
C LEU A 155 10.41 -12.04 4.09
N THR A 156 9.20 -11.90 3.53
CA THR A 156 8.61 -10.58 3.26
C THR A 156 8.47 -9.78 4.55
N GLU A 157 7.97 -10.38 5.63
CA GLU A 157 7.83 -9.67 6.92
C GLU A 157 9.18 -9.20 7.49
N PHE A 158 10.23 -10.02 7.42
CA PHE A 158 11.56 -9.59 7.86
C PHE A 158 12.07 -8.41 7.04
N VAL A 159 11.92 -8.47 5.72
CA VAL A 159 12.32 -7.38 4.82
C VAL A 159 11.52 -6.11 5.11
N ARG A 160 10.21 -6.22 5.37
CA ARG A 160 9.37 -5.06 5.74
C ARG A 160 9.88 -4.38 7.01
N VAL A 161 10.24 -5.15 8.04
CA VAL A 161 10.82 -4.62 9.29
C VAL A 161 12.16 -3.92 9.01
N ALA A 162 13.03 -4.51 8.20
CA ALA A 162 14.30 -3.88 7.79
C ALA A 162 14.07 -2.55 7.04
N LEU A 163 13.00 -2.47 6.25
CA LEU A 163 12.59 -1.27 5.51
C LEU A 163 11.70 -0.30 6.32
N SER A 164 11.53 -0.50 7.63
CA SER A 164 10.68 0.31 8.52
C SER A 164 10.83 1.83 8.33
N ARG A 165 12.07 2.32 8.18
CA ARG A 165 12.33 3.76 7.94
C ARG A 165 11.72 4.27 6.64
N SER A 166 11.86 3.50 5.57
CA SER A 166 11.33 3.84 4.24
C SER A 166 9.81 3.76 4.23
N ILE A 167 9.25 2.70 4.83
CA ILE A 167 7.80 2.52 4.98
C ILE A 167 7.20 3.67 5.80
N CYS A 168 7.75 3.95 6.99
CA CYS A 168 7.25 5.03 7.85
C CYS A 168 7.31 6.40 7.16
N LYS A 169 8.40 6.71 6.44
CA LYS A 169 8.56 7.99 5.76
C LYS A 169 7.47 8.26 4.73
N GLU A 170 6.92 7.23 4.10
CA GLU A 170 5.84 7.36 3.11
C GLU A 170 4.52 7.81 3.73
N TYR A 171 4.29 7.45 5.00
CA TYR A 171 3.01 7.63 5.69
C TYR A 171 3.03 8.67 6.82
N MET A 172 4.22 9.22 7.10
CA MET A 172 4.45 10.19 8.15
C MET A 172 4.05 11.60 7.70
N ASN A 173 3.37 12.33 8.58
CA ASN A 173 3.09 13.74 8.37
C ASN A 173 4.33 14.62 8.63
N ASN A 174 4.23 15.93 8.38
CA ASN A 174 5.34 16.87 8.60
C ASN A 174 5.84 16.95 10.06
N GLU A 175 5.09 16.42 11.03
CA GLU A 175 5.40 16.44 12.46
C GLU A 175 6.07 15.14 12.95
N GLY A 176 6.31 14.18 12.06
CA GLY A 176 6.90 12.90 12.47
C GLY A 176 5.87 11.86 12.93
N THR A 177 4.58 12.10 12.68
CA THR A 177 3.46 11.29 13.20
C THR A 177 2.76 10.53 12.09
N ILE A 178 2.42 9.26 12.34
CA ILE A 178 1.54 8.46 11.47
C ILE A 178 0.18 8.34 12.17
N ASN A 179 -0.87 8.77 11.48
CA ASN A 179 -2.25 8.57 11.91
C ASN A 179 -2.73 7.19 11.49
N VAL A 180 -3.17 6.37 12.45
CA VAL A 180 -3.56 4.99 12.20
C VAL A 180 -4.93 4.68 12.77
N ILE A 181 -5.58 3.71 12.16
CA ILE A 181 -6.68 2.94 12.73
C ILE A 181 -6.03 1.76 13.47
N THR A 182 -6.48 1.44 14.67
CA THR A 182 -6.05 0.23 15.40
C THR A 182 -7.14 -0.83 15.43
N LEU A 183 -6.78 -2.09 15.68
CA LEU A 183 -7.76 -3.16 15.93
C LEU A 183 -8.05 -3.30 17.42
N ASP A 184 -9.30 -3.62 17.76
CA ASP A 184 -9.65 -4.13 19.09
C ASP A 184 -8.87 -5.43 19.38
N PRO A 185 -8.31 -5.61 20.60
CA PRO A 185 -7.55 -6.82 20.94
C PRO A 185 -8.32 -8.13 20.78
N GLY A 186 -9.64 -8.14 20.95
CA GLY A 186 -10.49 -9.31 20.73
C GLY A 186 -10.56 -9.71 19.26
N ILE A 187 -10.58 -8.73 18.35
CA ILE A 187 -10.49 -8.98 16.90
C ILE A 187 -9.11 -9.56 16.56
N GLU A 188 -8.02 -8.98 17.09
CA GLU A 188 -6.67 -9.53 16.86
C GLU A 188 -6.54 -10.98 17.33
N GLN A 189 -7.04 -11.30 18.52
CA GLN A 189 -7.03 -12.67 19.05
C GLN A 189 -7.84 -13.62 18.19
N THR A 190 -9.01 -13.19 17.70
CA THR A 190 -9.86 -13.98 16.82
C THR A 190 -9.15 -14.31 15.51
N ILE A 191 -8.52 -13.32 14.88
CA ILE A 191 -7.74 -13.54 13.65
C ILE A 191 -6.54 -14.43 13.94
N GLN A 192 -5.81 -14.16 15.03
CA GLN A 192 -4.62 -14.93 15.40
C GLN A 192 -4.93 -16.41 15.63
N ALA A 193 -6.04 -16.71 16.32
CA ALA A 193 -6.50 -18.08 16.56
C ALA A 193 -6.95 -18.80 15.28
N ALA A 194 -7.39 -18.05 14.28
CA ALA A 194 -7.79 -18.57 12.97
C ALA A 194 -6.60 -18.79 12.01
N ILE A 195 -5.37 -18.40 12.38
CA ILE A 195 -4.19 -18.63 11.53
C ILE A 195 -3.73 -20.08 11.67
N GLN A 196 -3.77 -20.83 10.57
CA GLN A 196 -3.18 -22.15 10.46
C GLN A 196 -1.91 -22.09 9.62
N ARG A 197 -0.83 -22.67 10.15
CA ARG A 197 0.45 -22.77 9.45
C ARG A 197 0.63 -24.20 8.96
N THR A 198 0.87 -24.35 7.66
CA THR A 198 1.26 -25.62 7.05
C THR A 198 2.52 -25.44 6.21
N ASP A 199 3.06 -26.55 5.71
CA ASP A 199 4.22 -26.54 4.81
C ASP A 199 3.95 -25.78 3.50
N ALA A 200 2.68 -25.59 3.13
CA ALA A 200 2.26 -24.81 1.97
C ALA A 200 2.08 -23.31 2.26
N GLY A 201 2.29 -22.88 3.51
CA GLY A 201 2.20 -21.50 3.97
C GLY A 201 1.13 -21.28 5.04
N SER A 202 0.89 -20.01 5.37
CA SER A 202 -0.13 -19.60 6.34
C SER A 202 -1.47 -19.33 5.65
N PHE A 203 -2.56 -19.92 6.17
CA PHE A 203 -3.92 -19.63 5.73
C PHE A 203 -4.83 -19.28 6.90
N LEU A 204 -5.81 -18.44 6.61
CA LEU A 204 -6.79 -17.98 7.58
C LEU A 204 -8.04 -18.87 7.51
N THR A 205 -8.31 -19.63 8.57
CA THR A 205 -9.54 -20.42 8.74
C THR A 205 -10.50 -19.69 9.67
N LEU A 206 -11.07 -18.60 9.17
CA LEU A 206 -12.04 -17.80 9.90
C LEU A 206 -13.47 -18.20 9.50
N ASP A 207 -14.42 -18.18 10.44
CA ASP A 207 -15.84 -18.32 10.10
C ASP A 207 -16.23 -17.19 9.12
N PRO A 208 -16.92 -17.50 8.01
CA PRO A 208 -17.27 -16.50 7.01
C PRO A 208 -18.07 -15.31 7.55
N ASN A 209 -18.95 -15.53 8.54
CA ASN A 209 -19.75 -14.46 9.14
C ASN A 209 -18.85 -13.54 9.95
N VAL A 210 -17.96 -14.11 10.77
CA VAL A 210 -16.98 -13.34 11.54
C VAL A 210 -16.06 -12.56 10.61
N GLY A 211 -15.60 -13.16 9.51
CA GLY A 211 -14.81 -12.46 8.49
C GLY A 211 -15.56 -11.27 7.87
N GLN A 212 -16.85 -11.45 7.59
CA GLN A 212 -17.69 -10.37 7.04
C GLN A 212 -17.91 -9.24 8.06
N GLU A 213 -18.15 -9.56 9.33
CA GLU A 213 -18.28 -8.58 10.41
C GLU A 213 -17.00 -7.76 10.59
N ILE A 214 -15.82 -8.41 10.59
CA ILE A 214 -14.52 -7.71 10.63
C ILE A 214 -14.38 -6.77 9.43
N LEU A 215 -14.69 -7.23 8.22
CA LEU A 215 -14.59 -6.42 7.00
C LEU A 215 -15.54 -5.22 7.04
N GLN A 216 -16.76 -5.39 7.56
CA GLN A 216 -17.72 -4.29 7.72
C GLN A 216 -17.22 -3.27 8.74
N ALA A 217 -16.71 -3.71 9.89
CA ALA A 217 -16.16 -2.83 10.91
C ALA A 217 -14.95 -2.04 10.39
N ILE A 218 -14.06 -2.67 9.62
CA ILE A 218 -12.96 -1.99 8.92
C ILE A 218 -13.51 -0.97 7.91
N SER A 219 -14.52 -1.34 7.12
CA SER A 219 -15.12 -0.46 6.10
C SER A 219 -15.61 0.87 6.67
N VAL A 220 -16.28 0.84 7.83
CA VAL A 220 -16.79 2.05 8.48
C VAL A 220 -15.65 3.01 8.82
N GLN A 221 -14.56 2.51 9.40
CA GLN A 221 -13.41 3.34 9.77
C GLN A 221 -12.67 3.86 8.54
N VAL A 222 -12.48 3.01 7.51
CA VAL A 222 -11.85 3.39 6.24
C VAL A 222 -12.62 4.51 5.56
N GLN A 223 -13.94 4.40 5.44
CA GLN A 223 -14.79 5.42 4.83
C GLN A 223 -14.71 6.75 5.61
N GLY A 224 -14.79 6.71 6.93
CA GLY A 224 -14.69 7.91 7.76
C GLY A 224 -13.35 8.65 7.62
N LEU A 225 -12.25 7.95 7.39
CA LEU A 225 -10.95 8.58 7.08
C LEU A 225 -10.92 9.18 5.67
N GLN A 226 -11.47 8.46 4.68
CA GLN A 226 -11.51 8.92 3.28
C GLN A 226 -12.37 10.18 3.11
N GLU A 227 -13.52 10.28 3.79
CA GLU A 227 -14.37 11.47 3.80
C GLU A 227 -13.63 12.72 4.34
N ARG A 228 -12.68 12.50 5.26
CA ARG A 228 -11.81 13.53 5.81
C ARG A 228 -10.57 13.82 4.94
N GLY A 229 -10.44 13.13 3.80
CA GLY A 229 -9.30 13.23 2.90
C GLY A 229 -8.01 12.61 3.48
N LEU A 230 -8.12 11.67 4.41
CA LEU A 230 -6.99 10.98 5.04
C LEU A 230 -6.78 9.60 4.42
N GLN A 231 -5.52 9.23 4.17
CA GLN A 231 -5.15 7.88 3.74
C GLN A 231 -5.43 6.88 4.87
N PRO A 232 -6.24 5.83 4.66
CA PRO A 232 -6.49 4.82 5.67
C PRO A 232 -5.26 3.94 5.87
N ILE A 233 -4.78 3.88 7.11
CA ILE A 233 -3.68 3.03 7.56
C ILE A 233 -4.16 2.23 8.75
N LEU A 234 -4.11 0.91 8.66
CA LEU A 234 -4.46 0.01 9.75
C LEU A 234 -3.18 -0.55 10.38
N LEU A 235 -3.06 -0.36 11.68
CA LEU A 235 -1.94 -0.85 12.49
C LEU A 235 -2.38 -2.05 13.33
N THR A 236 -1.62 -3.14 13.25
CA THR A 236 -1.93 -4.40 13.94
C THR A 236 -0.67 -5.08 14.51
N SER A 237 -0.84 -6.16 15.28
CA SER A 237 0.26 -6.99 15.75
C SER A 237 0.99 -7.74 14.61
N PRO A 238 2.33 -7.94 14.73
CA PRO A 238 3.12 -8.60 13.69
C PRO A 238 2.60 -9.98 13.25
N PRO A 239 2.14 -10.88 14.14
CA PRO A 239 1.63 -12.20 13.71
C PRO A 239 0.35 -12.12 12.87
N VAL A 240 -0.46 -11.08 13.05
CA VAL A 240 -1.79 -10.91 12.44
C VAL A 240 -1.70 -10.26 11.07
N ARG A 241 -0.72 -9.36 10.87
CA ARG A 241 -0.58 -8.52 9.67
C ARG A 241 -0.67 -9.27 8.32
N PRO A 242 0.04 -10.39 8.07
CA PRO A 242 -0.04 -11.08 6.79
C PRO A 242 -1.42 -11.67 6.51
N ALA A 243 -2.04 -12.27 7.53
CA ALA A 243 -3.37 -12.85 7.42
C ALA A 243 -4.44 -11.77 7.19
N LEU A 244 -4.32 -10.66 7.91
CA LEU A 244 -5.21 -9.52 7.75
C LEU A 244 -5.04 -8.86 6.37
N ARG A 245 -3.82 -8.83 5.81
CA ARG A 245 -3.60 -8.35 4.44
C ARG A 245 -4.34 -9.22 3.42
N LYS A 246 -4.25 -10.55 3.53
CA LYS A 246 -5.01 -11.48 2.67
C LYS A 246 -6.53 -11.31 2.81
N LEU A 247 -7.01 -11.06 4.03
CA LEU A 247 -8.43 -10.84 4.28
C LEU A 247 -8.94 -9.54 3.63
N THR A 248 -8.13 -8.48 3.67
CA THR A 248 -8.54 -7.12 3.27
C THR A 248 -8.21 -6.75 1.83
N GLU A 249 -7.26 -7.40 1.16
CA GLU A 249 -6.73 -6.95 -0.13
C GLU A 249 -7.75 -6.84 -1.27
N ARG A 250 -8.82 -7.66 -1.23
CA ARG A 250 -9.89 -7.63 -2.25
C ARG A 250 -10.88 -6.50 -2.00
N SER A 251 -11.27 -6.29 -0.74
CA SER A 251 -12.27 -5.30 -0.34
C SER A 251 -11.69 -3.88 -0.26
N PHE A 252 -10.41 -3.78 0.13
CA PHE A 252 -9.73 -2.52 0.40
C PHE A 252 -8.34 -2.50 -0.26
N PRO A 253 -8.25 -2.43 -1.60
CA PRO A 253 -6.96 -2.47 -2.31
C PRO A 253 -6.02 -1.32 -1.92
N ASN A 254 -6.58 -0.18 -1.50
CA ASN A 254 -5.85 1.02 -1.09
C ASN A 254 -5.61 1.11 0.43
N LEU A 255 -6.07 0.14 1.23
CA LEU A 255 -5.78 0.11 2.65
C LEU A 255 -4.31 -0.25 2.87
N VAL A 256 -3.61 0.62 3.61
CA VAL A 256 -2.24 0.37 4.03
C VAL A 256 -2.29 -0.43 5.33
N LEU A 257 -1.59 -1.55 5.39
CA LEU A 257 -1.49 -2.37 6.60
C LEU A 257 -0.05 -2.35 7.10
N LEU A 258 0.12 -1.89 8.34
CA LEU A 258 1.39 -1.86 9.05
C LEU A 258 1.30 -2.74 10.30
N SER A 259 2.44 -3.31 10.68
CA SER A 259 2.65 -3.94 11.96
C SER A 259 3.42 -3.01 12.90
N TRP A 260 3.27 -3.23 14.21
CA TRP A 260 4.06 -2.51 15.21
C TRP A 260 5.57 -2.62 15.02
N ASN A 261 6.08 -3.72 14.43
CA ASN A 261 7.51 -3.89 14.16
C ASN A 261 8.02 -3.03 12.99
N GLU A 262 7.12 -2.51 12.15
CA GLU A 262 7.48 -1.63 11.04
C GLU A 262 7.54 -0.16 11.44
N ILE A 263 7.13 0.17 12.67
CA ILE A 263 7.19 1.53 13.22
C ILE A 263 8.62 1.80 13.71
N ALA A 264 9.34 2.67 12.99
CA ALA A 264 10.70 3.02 13.37
C ALA A 264 10.74 3.78 14.72
N PRO A 265 11.80 3.64 15.55
CA PRO A 265 11.81 4.13 16.94
C PRO A 265 11.56 5.63 17.18
N LYS A 266 11.67 6.47 16.15
CA LYS A 266 11.48 7.94 16.23
C LYS A 266 10.13 8.40 15.65
N VAL A 267 9.29 7.46 15.23
CA VAL A 267 8.00 7.72 14.61
C VAL A 267 6.95 7.79 15.71
N ASN A 268 6.19 8.87 15.76
CA ASN A 268 5.04 8.94 16.65
C ASN A 268 3.84 8.26 15.99
N VAL A 269 3.09 7.47 16.75
CA VAL A 269 1.85 6.85 16.28
C VAL A 269 0.68 7.52 16.99
N ASN A 270 -0.27 8.02 16.21
CA ASN A 270 -1.50 8.60 16.72
C ASN A 270 -2.68 7.74 16.28
N SER A 271 -3.35 7.09 17.23
CA SER A 271 -4.56 6.32 16.94
C SER A 271 -5.73 7.29 16.78
N VAL A 272 -6.25 7.39 15.55
CA VAL A 272 -7.38 8.28 15.22
C VAL A 272 -8.73 7.57 15.23
N ALA A 273 -8.70 6.24 15.25
CA ALA A 273 -9.88 5.38 15.21
C ALA A 273 -9.50 3.96 15.68
N MET A 274 -10.50 3.21 16.14
CA MET A 274 -10.36 1.80 16.48
C MET A 274 -11.47 1.00 15.80
N VAL A 275 -11.11 -0.14 15.22
CA VAL A 275 -12.08 -1.11 14.72
C VAL A 275 -12.55 -1.96 15.88
N SER A 276 -13.85 -1.92 16.16
CA SER A 276 -14.54 -2.76 17.14
C SER A 276 -15.81 -3.35 16.50
N MET A 277 -16.22 -4.53 16.96
CA MET A 277 -17.49 -5.17 16.57
C MET A 277 -18.67 -4.63 17.38
#